data_AF-A0A0M1ITK8-F1
#
_entry.id   AF-A0A0M1ITK8-F1
#
_cell.length_a   1.000
_cell.length_b   1.000
_cell.length_c   1.000
_cell.angle_alpha   90.00
_cell.angle_beta   90.00
_cell.angle_gamma   90.00
#
_symmetry.space_group_name_H-M   'P 1'
#
loop_
_entity.id
_entity.type
_entity.pdbx_description
1 polymer ?
#
loop_
_entity_poly.entity_id
_entity_poly.type
_entity_poly.pdbx_seq_one_letter_code
_entity_poly.pdbx_strand_id
1 'polypeptide(L)'
;MREIITYTLCNKDKNSNRYYQDVSFFTDEVVSKIYNESNNWIYDFRKFILKNNIEKLRSNAEYLLELLMLGVLWRCYVNKAILLKNTPKNILIKLSKLREKENMKKSSDFLRGILETLFLYKNSSYKVDYTLDNVKKLIQWLLATGEFKQEVKRLERWEKFLCNKSEDEIKNFLLLITNLGEWFEARSEEVLGIYTKNVNEFHNSTYKKHKWKEDYIYCGRKRVEYHLNMVGADILNRAYREEFLKTKEKRLLLPACMRLNFNNCKACKTKNGYVCQKCTKSCKVNMYTKLGGKYNFEVYIIPHESSAFVKEKIKKDYTGIIGVACVLNLISGGWKAKELGFIPQCVLLDYCGCKNHWHEKGIVTDINSDRLLYIIGIQK
;
A
#
# COMPACT_ATOMS: atom_id res chain seq x y z
N MET A 1 17.91 22.10 -7.22
CA MET A 1 17.71 20.67 -6.90
C MET A 1 16.24 20.48 -6.53
N ARG A 2 15.55 19.44 -7.00
CA ARG A 2 14.13 19.20 -6.63
C ARG A 2 14.08 18.70 -5.18
N GLU A 3 13.22 19.28 -4.36
CA GLU A 3 13.02 18.85 -2.97
C GLU A 3 12.45 17.42 -2.92
N ILE A 4 13.07 16.56 -2.11
CA ILE A 4 12.67 15.17 -1.89
C ILE A 4 12.31 15.00 -0.42
N ILE A 5 11.08 14.53 -0.16
CA ILE A 5 10.49 14.56 1.19
C ILE A 5 10.81 13.25 1.92
N THR A 6 10.42 12.10 1.36
CA THR A 6 10.67 10.79 2.00
C THR A 6 11.45 9.82 1.12
N TYR A 7 11.05 9.64 -0.13
CA TYR A 7 11.69 8.73 -1.07
C TYR A 7 11.81 9.34 -2.46
N THR A 8 12.76 8.81 -3.24
CA THR A 8 12.90 9.05 -4.68
C THR A 8 13.34 7.77 -5.37
N LEU A 9 12.61 7.34 -6.39
CA LEU A 9 12.94 6.14 -7.18
C LEU A 9 14.03 6.40 -8.23
N CYS A 10 14.24 7.66 -8.60
CA CYS A 10 15.28 8.03 -9.55
C CYS A 10 16.65 8.18 -8.88
N ASN A 11 16.71 8.47 -7.57
CA ASN A 11 17.96 8.79 -6.86
C ASN A 11 18.84 9.79 -7.65
N LYS A 12 19.98 9.36 -8.22
CA LYS A 12 20.87 10.17 -9.07
C LYS A 12 20.67 9.93 -10.57
N ASP A 13 19.88 8.93 -10.93
CA ASP A 13 19.62 8.53 -12.31
C ASP A 13 18.56 9.43 -12.95
N LYS A 14 18.53 9.43 -14.30
CA LYS A 14 17.57 10.24 -15.07
C LYS A 14 16.13 9.74 -14.95
N ASN A 15 15.94 8.46 -14.65
CA ASN A 15 14.66 7.80 -14.47
C ASN A 15 14.79 6.69 -13.41
N SER A 16 13.70 6.02 -13.09
CA SER A 16 13.65 4.95 -12.09
C SER A 16 13.83 3.53 -12.68
N ASN A 17 14.49 3.38 -13.83
CA ASN A 17 14.69 2.04 -14.44
C ASN A 17 15.52 1.14 -13.51
N ARG A 18 16.59 1.70 -12.92
CA ARG A 18 17.42 0.99 -11.94
C ARG A 18 16.61 0.52 -10.73
N TYR A 19 15.75 1.37 -10.19
CA TYR A 19 14.84 0.99 -9.11
C TYR A 19 14.00 -0.25 -9.45
N TYR A 20 13.41 -0.29 -10.65
CA TYR A 20 12.59 -1.42 -11.07
C TYR A 20 13.41 -2.70 -11.30
N GLN A 21 14.70 -2.59 -11.64
CA GLN A 21 15.61 -3.74 -11.69
C GLN A 21 15.96 -4.23 -10.27
N ASP A 22 16.40 -3.32 -9.41
CA ASP A 22 16.80 -3.61 -8.03
C ASP A 22 15.66 -4.25 -7.24
N VAL A 23 14.45 -3.69 -7.29
CA VAL A 23 13.27 -4.25 -6.60
C VAL A 23 12.86 -5.60 -7.19
N SER A 24 13.05 -5.82 -8.49
CA SER A 24 12.72 -7.09 -9.13
C SER A 24 13.64 -8.21 -8.62
N PHE A 25 14.96 -7.99 -8.66
CA PHE A 25 15.92 -8.97 -8.12
C PHE A 25 15.74 -9.21 -6.64
N PHE A 26 15.49 -8.15 -5.87
CA PHE A 26 15.25 -8.30 -4.44
C PHE A 26 13.94 -9.04 -4.14
N THR A 27 12.90 -8.85 -4.95
CA THR A 27 11.65 -9.59 -4.80
C THR A 27 11.86 -11.09 -5.01
N ASP A 28 12.73 -11.50 -5.95
CA ASP A 28 13.09 -12.92 -6.12
C ASP A 28 13.76 -13.50 -4.87
N GLU A 29 14.72 -12.74 -4.30
CA GLU A 29 15.40 -13.12 -3.05
C GLU A 29 14.38 -13.26 -1.90
N VAL A 30 13.48 -12.30 -1.74
CA VAL A 30 12.46 -12.28 -0.68
C VAL A 30 11.48 -13.44 -0.82
N VAL A 31 10.92 -13.66 -2.02
CA VAL A 31 9.98 -14.76 -2.26
C VAL A 31 10.64 -16.10 -2.00
N SER A 32 11.88 -16.30 -2.48
CA SER A 32 12.65 -17.53 -2.25
C SER A 32 12.91 -17.77 -0.76
N LYS A 33 13.37 -16.75 -0.03
CA LYS A 33 13.63 -16.83 1.42
C LYS A 33 12.38 -17.24 2.20
N ILE A 34 11.28 -16.52 2.01
CA ILE A 34 10.03 -16.79 2.75
C ILE A 34 9.49 -18.16 2.36
N TYR A 35 9.53 -18.54 1.08
CA TYR A 35 9.07 -19.85 0.63
C TYR A 35 9.85 -20.98 1.33
N ASN A 36 11.19 -20.92 1.30
CA ASN A 36 12.03 -21.96 1.89
C ASN A 36 11.79 -22.15 3.40
N GLU A 37 11.47 -21.07 4.12
CA GLU A 37 11.24 -21.15 5.57
C GLU A 37 9.79 -21.47 5.97
N SER A 38 8.82 -21.06 5.15
CA SER A 38 7.40 -21.05 5.56
C SER A 38 6.47 -21.87 4.67
N ASN A 39 6.98 -22.60 3.67
CA ASN A 39 6.12 -23.33 2.71
C ASN A 39 5.12 -24.27 3.38
N ASN A 40 5.49 -24.95 4.46
CA ASN A 40 4.59 -25.82 5.21
C ASN A 40 3.39 -25.04 5.79
N TRP A 41 3.64 -23.86 6.35
CA TRP A 41 2.59 -22.96 6.85
C TRP A 41 1.68 -22.46 5.72
N ILE A 42 2.24 -22.13 4.56
CA ILE A 42 1.46 -21.72 3.38
C ILE A 42 0.58 -22.87 2.90
N TYR A 43 1.12 -24.08 2.82
CA TYR A 43 0.38 -25.27 2.40
C TYR A 43 -0.80 -25.56 3.32
N ASP A 44 -0.58 -25.56 4.63
CA ASP A 44 -1.62 -25.76 5.64
C ASP A 44 -2.67 -24.65 5.59
N PHE A 45 -2.24 -23.39 5.45
CA PHE A 45 -3.15 -22.27 5.34
C PHE A 45 -4.04 -22.39 4.10
N ARG A 46 -3.49 -22.75 2.94
CA ARG A 46 -4.26 -22.96 1.71
C ARG A 46 -5.27 -24.10 1.85
N LYS A 47 -4.90 -25.21 2.50
CA LYS A 47 -5.85 -26.28 2.83
C LYS A 47 -6.98 -25.78 3.72
N PHE A 48 -6.65 -24.97 4.73
CA PHE A 48 -7.63 -24.36 5.62
C PHE A 48 -8.59 -23.44 4.86
N ILE A 49 -8.09 -22.60 3.94
CA ILE A 49 -8.92 -21.72 3.10
C ILE A 49 -9.92 -22.54 2.27
N LEU A 50 -9.46 -23.61 1.61
CA LEU A 50 -10.30 -24.49 0.80
C LEU A 50 -11.34 -25.22 1.64
N LYS A 51 -10.91 -25.88 2.72
CA LYS A 51 -11.78 -26.69 3.59
C LYS A 51 -12.92 -25.87 4.20
N ASN A 52 -12.66 -24.61 4.52
CA ASN A 52 -13.62 -23.73 5.19
C ASN A 52 -14.29 -22.72 4.25
N ASN A 53 -14.04 -22.81 2.94
CA ASN A 53 -14.60 -21.90 1.92
C ASN A 53 -14.43 -20.40 2.28
N ILE A 54 -13.25 -20.02 2.78
CA ILE A 54 -13.01 -18.66 3.31
C ILE A 54 -12.87 -17.64 2.18
N GLU A 55 -12.19 -18.03 1.10
CA GLU A 55 -12.02 -17.24 -0.12
C GLU A 55 -11.64 -18.15 -1.29
N LYS A 56 -11.72 -17.61 -2.51
CA LYS A 56 -11.07 -18.25 -3.66
C LYS A 56 -9.56 -18.26 -3.41
N LEU A 57 -8.92 -19.40 -3.64
CA LEU A 57 -7.47 -19.50 -3.54
C LEU A 57 -6.77 -18.45 -4.43
N ARG A 58 -5.80 -17.79 -3.81
CA ARG A 58 -4.92 -16.80 -4.43
C ARG A 58 -3.55 -17.42 -4.72
N SER A 59 -2.69 -16.66 -5.37
CA SER A 59 -1.34 -17.14 -5.69
C SER A 59 -0.52 -17.37 -4.42
N ASN A 60 0.46 -18.29 -4.48
CA ASN A 60 1.39 -18.49 -3.36
C ASN A 60 2.12 -17.21 -2.98
N ALA A 61 2.53 -16.41 -3.97
CA ALA A 61 3.26 -15.17 -3.76
C ALA A 61 2.47 -14.17 -2.91
N GLU A 62 1.14 -14.11 -3.07
CA GLU A 62 0.29 -13.27 -2.22
C GLU A 62 0.26 -13.72 -0.76
N TYR A 63 0.20 -15.03 -0.50
CA TYR A 63 0.23 -15.54 0.87
C TYR A 63 1.60 -15.37 1.53
N LEU A 64 2.69 -15.49 0.76
CA LEU A 64 4.05 -15.18 1.24
C LEU A 64 4.19 -13.70 1.62
N LEU A 65 3.64 -12.79 0.80
CA LEU A 65 3.58 -11.36 1.11
C LEU A 65 2.82 -11.09 2.42
N GLU A 66 1.73 -11.82 2.69
CA GLU A 66 0.96 -11.67 3.93
C GLU A 66 1.75 -12.10 5.17
N LEU A 67 2.54 -13.18 5.09
CA LEU A 67 3.41 -13.61 6.18
C LEU A 67 4.48 -12.58 6.49
N LEU A 68 5.17 -12.08 5.46
CA LEU A 68 6.16 -11.02 5.63
C LEU A 68 5.52 -9.76 6.23
N MET A 69 4.36 -9.37 5.70
CA MET A 69 3.61 -8.22 6.21
C MET A 69 3.26 -8.38 7.69
N LEU A 70 2.78 -9.55 8.12
CA LEU A 70 2.49 -9.78 9.54
C LEU A 70 3.76 -9.65 10.41
N GLY A 71 4.89 -10.19 9.95
CA GLY A 71 6.19 -10.05 10.63
C GLY A 71 6.65 -8.60 10.77
N VAL A 72 6.60 -7.83 9.68
CA VAL A 72 6.95 -6.40 9.68
C VAL A 72 6.01 -5.59 10.57
N LEU A 73 4.69 -5.81 10.47
CA LEU A 73 3.70 -5.08 11.26
C LEU A 73 3.78 -5.44 12.75
N TRP A 74 4.08 -6.70 13.10
CA TRP A 74 4.36 -7.10 14.47
C TRP A 74 5.50 -6.28 15.05
N ARG A 75 6.66 -6.25 14.39
CA ARG A 75 7.83 -5.47 14.82
C ARG A 75 7.55 -3.97 14.91
N CYS A 76 6.71 -3.45 14.02
CA CYS A 76 6.39 -2.02 14.00
C CYS A 76 5.42 -1.61 15.11
N TYR A 77 4.43 -2.46 15.44
CA TYR A 77 3.22 -2.02 16.13
C TYR A 77 2.79 -2.85 17.33
N VAL A 78 3.34 -4.06 17.57
CA VAL A 78 2.85 -4.91 18.68
C VAL A 78 2.96 -4.22 20.04
N ASN A 79 4.05 -3.48 20.29
CA ASN A 79 4.27 -2.71 21.51
C ASN A 79 3.27 -1.57 21.73
N LYS A 80 2.68 -1.05 20.64
CA LYS A 80 1.59 -0.07 20.70
C LYS A 80 0.24 -0.77 20.87
N ALA A 81 0.07 -1.91 20.22
CA ALA A 81 -1.15 -2.69 20.21
C ALA A 81 -1.54 -3.21 21.59
N ILE A 82 -0.59 -3.74 22.37
CA ILE A 82 -0.87 -4.28 23.71
C ILE A 82 -1.31 -3.23 24.73
N LEU A 83 -1.02 -1.95 24.47
CA LEU A 83 -1.38 -0.83 25.35
C LEU A 83 -2.77 -0.24 25.05
N LEU A 84 -3.36 -0.58 23.91
CA LEU A 84 -4.63 -0.01 23.48
C LEU A 84 -5.80 -0.65 24.24
N LYS A 85 -6.43 0.14 25.12
CA LYS A 85 -7.61 -0.28 25.88
C LYS A 85 -8.85 -0.46 24.97
N ASN A 86 -9.79 -1.30 25.42
CA ASN A 86 -11.01 -1.62 24.66
C ASN A 86 -11.89 -0.41 24.32
N THR A 87 -12.09 0.52 25.26
CA THR A 87 -12.92 1.70 25.05
C THR A 87 -12.40 2.61 23.92
N PRO A 88 -11.15 3.13 23.97
CA PRO A 88 -10.64 3.97 22.88
C PRO A 88 -10.55 3.21 21.55
N LYS A 89 -10.20 1.92 21.56
CA LYS A 89 -10.24 1.06 20.37
C LYS A 89 -11.61 1.09 19.69
N ASN A 90 -12.68 0.79 20.43
CA ASN A 90 -14.03 0.71 19.87
C ASN A 90 -14.52 2.06 19.33
N ILE A 91 -14.13 3.17 19.96
CA ILE A 91 -14.42 4.52 19.48
C ILE A 91 -13.71 4.79 18.15
N LEU A 92 -12.41 4.52 18.07
CA LEU A 92 -11.61 4.72 16.87
C LEU A 92 -12.11 3.89 15.67
N ILE A 93 -12.49 2.63 15.91
CA ILE A 93 -13.07 1.76 14.87
C ILE A 93 -14.39 2.35 14.34
N LYS A 94 -15.26 2.87 15.24
CA LYS A 94 -16.52 3.51 14.82
C LYS A 94 -16.25 4.77 13.99
N LEU A 95 -15.31 5.61 14.40
CA LEU A 95 -14.92 6.82 13.67
C LEU A 95 -14.37 6.48 12.27
N SER A 96 -13.53 5.46 12.16
CA SER A 96 -13.00 4.99 10.87
C SER A 96 -14.11 4.61 9.87
N LYS A 97 -15.18 3.97 10.36
CA LYS A 97 -16.37 3.63 9.55
C LYS A 97 -17.19 4.87 9.17
N LEU A 98 -17.33 5.84 10.08
CA LEU A 98 -18.09 7.07 9.83
C LEU A 98 -17.44 7.97 8.76
N ARG A 99 -16.12 7.91 8.61
CA ARG A 99 -15.35 8.62 7.56
C ARG A 99 -15.80 8.28 6.13
N GLU A 100 -16.39 7.10 5.92
CA GLU A 100 -16.89 6.68 4.61
C GLU A 100 -18.16 7.43 4.19
N LYS A 101 -18.79 8.18 5.10
CA LYS A 101 -19.93 9.07 4.83
C LYS A 101 -19.41 10.50 4.58
N GLU A 102 -19.65 11.04 3.38
CA GLU A 102 -19.14 12.37 2.98
C GLU A 102 -19.50 13.49 3.97
N ASN A 103 -20.71 13.48 4.52
CA ASN A 103 -21.22 14.53 5.41
C ASN A 103 -20.54 14.55 6.79
N MET A 104 -19.92 13.45 7.22
CA MET A 104 -19.29 13.31 8.54
C MET A 104 -17.76 13.30 8.48
N LYS A 105 -17.19 13.42 7.27
CA LYS A 105 -15.76 13.23 7.06
C LYS A 105 -14.89 14.22 7.83
N LYS A 106 -15.18 15.52 7.73
CA LYS A 106 -14.35 16.58 8.37
C LYS A 106 -14.32 16.48 9.89
N SER A 107 -15.49 16.29 10.51
CA SER A 107 -15.59 16.17 11.98
C SER A 107 -14.98 14.86 12.47
N SER A 108 -15.18 13.77 11.73
CA SER A 108 -14.54 12.48 12.02
C SER A 108 -13.02 12.55 11.90
N ASP A 109 -12.48 13.23 10.88
CA ASP A 109 -11.04 13.37 10.67
C ASP A 109 -10.39 14.18 11.82
N PHE A 110 -11.03 15.28 12.26
CA PHE A 110 -10.54 16.07 13.41
C PHE A 110 -10.52 15.28 14.72
N LEU A 111 -11.64 14.63 15.09
CA LEU A 111 -11.72 13.84 16.31
C LEU A 111 -10.73 12.66 16.28
N ARG A 112 -10.58 12.04 15.11
CA ARG A 112 -9.64 10.94 14.91
C ARG A 112 -8.19 11.40 15.11
N GLY A 113 -7.77 12.51 14.50
CA GLY A 113 -6.42 13.04 14.69
C GLY A 113 -6.06 13.25 16.17
N ILE A 114 -7.02 13.72 16.98
CA ILE A 114 -6.86 13.84 18.43
C ILE A 114 -6.71 12.47 19.11
N LEU A 115 -7.68 11.59 18.90
CA LEU A 115 -7.75 10.30 19.60
C LEU A 115 -6.61 9.35 19.19
N GLU A 116 -6.23 9.33 17.91
CA GLU A 116 -5.09 8.54 17.43
C GLU A 116 -3.79 8.99 18.09
N THR A 117 -3.56 10.30 18.18
CA THR A 117 -2.37 10.85 18.85
C THR A 117 -2.34 10.47 20.33
N LEU A 118 -3.48 10.50 21.03
CA LEU A 118 -3.56 10.17 22.45
C LEU A 118 -3.41 8.67 22.74
N PHE A 119 -3.99 7.80 21.91
CA PHE A 119 -4.16 6.38 22.23
C PHE A 119 -3.30 5.43 21.40
N LEU A 120 -2.97 5.76 20.15
CA LEU A 120 -2.20 4.89 19.25
C LEU A 120 -0.70 5.24 19.24
N TYR A 121 -0.30 6.39 19.78
CA TYR A 121 1.11 6.78 19.83
C TYR A 121 1.90 6.06 20.92
N LYS A 122 1.26 5.74 22.05
CA LYS A 122 1.89 5.11 23.23
C LYS A 122 2.65 3.85 22.86
N ASN A 123 3.88 3.72 23.35
CA ASN A 123 4.77 2.61 23.03
C ASN A 123 5.33 1.98 24.30
N SER A 124 5.35 0.65 24.33
CA SER A 124 6.01 -0.17 25.35
C SER A 124 7.46 -0.47 24.93
N SER A 125 8.37 -0.57 25.90
CA SER A 125 9.72 -1.13 25.70
C SER A 125 9.82 -2.61 26.08
N TYR A 126 8.77 -3.18 26.67
CA TYR A 126 8.76 -4.56 27.12
C TYR A 126 8.75 -5.54 25.95
N LYS A 127 9.43 -6.68 26.12
CA LYS A 127 9.32 -7.82 25.22
C LYS A 127 7.88 -8.35 25.26
N VAL A 128 7.28 -8.54 24.09
CA VAL A 128 5.90 -9.02 23.96
C VAL A 128 5.90 -10.51 23.68
N ASP A 129 5.09 -11.26 24.42
CA ASP A 129 4.96 -12.69 24.24
C ASP A 129 4.30 -13.06 22.91
N TYR A 130 4.74 -14.17 22.34
CA TYR A 130 4.22 -14.73 21.10
C TYR A 130 2.95 -15.53 21.36
N THR A 131 1.81 -14.82 21.45
CA THR A 131 0.50 -15.43 21.69
C THR A 131 -0.53 -15.02 20.64
N LEU A 132 -1.55 -15.85 20.46
CA LEU A 132 -2.69 -15.53 19.61
C LEU A 132 -3.43 -14.27 20.07
N ASP A 133 -3.51 -14.04 21.39
CA ASP A 133 -4.12 -12.84 21.95
C ASP A 133 -3.39 -11.56 21.52
N ASN A 134 -2.05 -11.59 21.49
CA ASN A 134 -1.26 -10.46 21.00
C ASN A 134 -1.39 -10.26 19.47
N VAL A 135 -1.60 -11.34 18.69
CA VAL A 135 -1.99 -11.21 17.26
C VAL A 135 -3.33 -10.50 17.13
N LYS A 136 -4.33 -10.89 17.92
CA LYS A 136 -5.66 -10.25 17.93
C LYS A 136 -5.57 -8.77 18.30
N LYS A 137 -4.78 -8.43 19.33
CA LYS A 137 -4.51 -7.03 19.72
C LYS A 137 -3.86 -6.25 18.59
N LEU A 138 -2.87 -6.82 17.90
CA LEU A 138 -2.23 -6.20 16.73
C LEU A 138 -3.26 -5.91 15.63
N ILE A 139 -4.03 -6.90 15.20
CA ILE A 139 -5.07 -6.75 14.17
C ILE A 139 -6.08 -5.68 14.56
N GLN A 140 -6.52 -5.68 15.82
CA GLN A 140 -7.44 -4.68 16.35
C GLN A 140 -6.86 -3.27 16.39
N TRP A 141 -5.57 -3.12 16.71
CA TRP A 141 -4.87 -1.85 16.65
C TRP A 141 -4.77 -1.34 15.21
N LEU A 142 -4.40 -2.21 14.26
CA LEU A 142 -4.35 -1.88 12.84
C LEU A 142 -5.74 -1.44 12.32
N LEU A 143 -6.80 -2.17 12.71
CA LEU A 143 -8.18 -1.83 12.38
C LEU A 143 -8.59 -0.47 12.95
N ALA A 144 -8.20 -0.17 14.20
CA ALA A 144 -8.50 1.10 14.87
C ALA A 144 -7.85 2.30 14.18
N THR A 145 -6.70 2.12 13.50
CA THR A 145 -6.07 3.21 12.72
C THR A 145 -6.90 3.59 11.49
N GLY A 146 -7.65 2.65 10.91
CA GLY A 146 -8.35 2.86 9.65
C GLY A 146 -7.45 2.93 8.40
N GLU A 147 -6.13 2.81 8.53
CA GLU A 147 -5.15 2.94 7.45
C GLU A 147 -4.76 1.59 6.83
N PHE A 148 -5.16 0.47 7.45
CA PHE A 148 -4.74 -0.90 7.10
C PHE A 148 -5.93 -1.79 6.69
N LYS A 149 -6.92 -1.25 5.98
CA LYS A 149 -8.20 -1.94 5.76
C LYS A 149 -8.05 -3.28 5.03
N GLN A 150 -7.21 -3.34 3.99
CA GLN A 150 -7.03 -4.56 3.18
C GLN A 150 -6.07 -5.54 3.84
N GLU A 151 -5.10 -5.01 4.58
CA GLU A 151 -4.14 -5.74 5.39
C GLU A 151 -4.88 -6.49 6.50
N VAL A 152 -5.72 -5.78 7.28
CA VAL A 152 -6.53 -6.36 8.36
C VAL A 152 -7.39 -7.52 7.87
N LYS A 153 -8.11 -7.38 6.75
CA LYS A 153 -8.93 -8.47 6.19
C LYS A 153 -8.14 -9.76 5.95
N ARG A 154 -6.87 -9.63 5.56
CA ARG A 154 -5.97 -10.77 5.29
C ARG A 154 -5.46 -11.36 6.60
N LEU A 155 -5.02 -10.50 7.52
CA LEU A 155 -4.53 -10.92 8.82
C LEU A 155 -5.63 -11.59 9.68
N GLU A 156 -6.88 -11.17 9.57
CA GLU A 156 -8.03 -11.84 10.22
C GLU A 156 -8.23 -13.28 9.71
N ARG A 157 -7.85 -13.59 8.46
CA ARG A 157 -7.90 -14.97 7.94
C ARG A 157 -6.78 -15.82 8.53
N TRP A 158 -5.59 -15.25 8.66
CA TRP A 158 -4.46 -15.87 9.38
C TRP A 158 -4.80 -16.09 10.86
N GLU A 159 -5.42 -15.12 11.53
CA GLU A 159 -5.91 -15.27 12.90
C GLU A 159 -6.87 -16.47 13.02
N LYS A 160 -7.87 -16.57 12.14
CA LYS A 160 -8.82 -17.70 12.12
C LYS A 160 -8.13 -19.05 11.91
N PHE A 161 -7.09 -19.09 11.07
CA PHE A 161 -6.29 -20.29 10.89
C PHE A 161 -5.53 -20.66 12.17
N LEU A 162 -4.87 -19.69 12.81
CA LEU A 162 -4.11 -19.88 14.04
C LEU A 162 -4.97 -20.27 15.24
N CYS A 163 -6.28 -19.94 15.24
CA CYS A 163 -7.22 -20.46 16.26
C CYS A 163 -7.31 -21.99 16.32
N ASN A 164 -6.88 -22.71 15.27
CA ASN A 164 -6.88 -24.17 15.22
C ASN A 164 -5.51 -24.79 15.51
N LYS A 165 -4.56 -24.01 16.04
CA LYS A 165 -3.19 -24.41 16.30
C LYS A 165 -2.91 -24.44 17.80
N SER A 166 -1.96 -25.29 18.22
CA SER A 166 -1.51 -25.33 19.62
C SER A 166 -0.74 -24.06 19.99
N GLU A 167 -0.58 -23.78 21.28
CA GLU A 167 0.20 -22.63 21.74
C GLU A 167 1.66 -22.68 21.26
N ASP A 168 2.25 -23.87 21.25
CA ASP A 168 3.62 -24.08 20.73
C ASP A 168 3.71 -23.84 19.22
N GLU A 169 2.73 -24.33 18.45
CA GLU A 169 2.65 -24.07 17.01
C GLU A 169 2.55 -22.56 16.73
N ILE A 170 1.72 -21.84 17.48
CA ILE A 170 1.54 -20.39 17.34
C ILE A 170 2.81 -19.65 17.71
N LYS A 171 3.47 -20.03 18.81
CA LYS A 171 4.74 -19.45 19.22
C LYS A 171 5.83 -19.64 18.15
N ASN A 172 5.93 -20.84 17.60
CA ASN A 172 6.88 -21.15 16.52
C ASN A 172 6.58 -20.36 15.24
N PHE A 173 5.30 -20.26 14.86
CA PHE A 173 4.88 -19.43 13.74
C PHE A 173 5.27 -17.96 13.93
N LEU A 174 4.97 -17.40 15.11
CA LEU A 174 5.26 -16.01 15.42
C LEU A 174 6.76 -15.72 15.46
N LEU A 175 7.56 -16.62 16.04
CA LEU A 175 9.02 -16.52 16.00
C LEU A 175 9.53 -16.48 14.56
N LEU A 176 9.05 -17.40 13.71
CA LEU A 176 9.40 -17.46 12.29
C LEU A 176 9.09 -16.15 11.56
N ILE A 177 7.87 -15.63 11.65
CA ILE A 177 7.53 -14.39 10.92
C ILE A 177 8.26 -13.16 11.47
N THR A 178 8.59 -13.14 12.78
CA THR A 178 9.37 -12.02 13.33
C THR A 178 10.83 -12.06 12.89
N ASN A 179 11.42 -13.25 12.75
CA ASN A 179 12.75 -13.44 12.20
C ASN A 179 12.80 -13.06 10.72
N LEU A 180 11.78 -13.45 9.93
CA LEU A 180 11.63 -13.00 8.55
C LEU A 180 11.51 -11.47 8.45
N GLY A 181 10.72 -10.86 9.34
CA GLY A 181 10.57 -9.40 9.39
C GLY A 181 11.87 -8.69 9.76
N GLU A 182 12.68 -9.25 10.66
CA GLU A 182 13.99 -8.73 11.03
C GLU A 182 15.00 -8.82 9.89
N TRP A 183 15.10 -10.01 9.28
CA TRP A 183 15.93 -10.23 8.11
C TRP A 183 15.54 -9.27 6.98
N PHE A 184 14.25 -9.13 6.70
CA PHE A 184 13.76 -8.24 5.66
C PHE A 184 14.08 -6.78 5.95
N GLU A 185 13.92 -6.32 7.21
CA GLU A 185 14.26 -4.96 7.61
C GLU A 185 15.73 -4.63 7.31
N ALA A 186 16.65 -5.51 7.73
CA ALA A 186 18.08 -5.34 7.47
C ALA A 186 18.41 -5.43 5.97
N ARG A 187 17.97 -6.50 5.30
CA ARG A 187 18.33 -6.76 3.91
C ARG A 187 17.71 -5.75 2.94
N SER A 188 16.48 -5.32 3.19
CA SER A 188 15.83 -4.30 2.37
C SER A 188 16.47 -2.92 2.52
N GLU A 189 17.07 -2.62 3.67
CA GLU A 189 17.85 -1.39 3.87
C GLU A 189 19.11 -1.38 3.01
N GLU A 190 19.81 -2.51 2.91
CA GLU A 190 21.00 -2.65 2.05
C GLU A 190 20.66 -2.44 0.56
N VAL A 191 19.55 -3.01 0.10
CA VAL A 191 19.21 -3.04 -1.33
C VAL A 191 18.36 -1.84 -1.76
N LEU A 192 17.30 -1.53 -1.01
CA LEU A 192 16.32 -0.48 -1.35
C LEU A 192 16.52 0.80 -0.55
N GLY A 193 17.37 0.81 0.49
CA GLY A 193 17.61 1.97 1.33
C GLY A 193 18.07 3.19 0.54
N ILE A 194 18.76 3.01 -0.58
CA ILE A 194 19.17 4.12 -1.44
C ILE A 194 18.01 5.00 -1.93
N TYR A 195 16.82 4.43 -2.07
CA TYR A 195 15.61 5.11 -2.55
C TYR A 195 14.82 5.81 -1.43
N THR A 196 15.07 5.49 -0.16
CA THR A 196 14.26 5.90 1.00
C THR A 196 15.06 6.66 2.07
N LYS A 197 16.24 7.19 1.72
CA LYS A 197 17.17 7.86 2.65
C LYS A 197 16.54 8.96 3.49
N ASN A 198 15.57 9.68 2.95
CA ASN A 198 14.98 10.86 3.59
C ASN A 198 13.85 10.50 4.57
N VAL A 199 13.42 9.24 4.66
CA VAL A 199 12.33 8.83 5.59
C VAL A 199 12.66 9.19 7.04
N ASN A 200 13.89 8.88 7.49
CA ASN A 200 14.30 9.15 8.87
C ASN A 200 14.43 10.66 9.14
N GLU A 201 14.96 11.42 8.18
CA GLU A 201 15.06 12.88 8.26
C GLU A 201 13.67 13.52 8.34
N PHE A 202 12.73 13.06 7.52
CA PHE A 202 11.33 13.50 7.56
C PHE A 202 10.70 13.26 8.94
N HIS A 203 10.93 12.09 9.55
CA HIS A 203 10.44 11.78 10.90
C HIS A 203 11.01 12.72 11.97
N ASN A 204 12.30 13.08 11.87
CA ASN A 204 12.97 13.94 12.83
C ASN A 204 12.58 15.43 12.69
N SER A 205 12.13 15.83 11.50
CA SER A 205 11.78 17.21 11.15
C SER A 205 10.27 17.40 10.96
N THR A 206 9.79 17.27 9.72
CA THR A 206 8.46 17.68 9.24
C THR A 206 7.33 16.86 9.84
N TYR A 207 7.58 15.59 10.19
CA TYR A 207 6.55 14.69 10.73
C TYR A 207 5.84 15.25 11.98
N LYS A 208 6.55 16.04 12.81
CA LYS A 208 5.94 16.68 14.00
C LYS A 208 4.73 17.56 13.65
N LYS A 209 4.67 18.11 12.43
CA LYS A 209 3.54 18.91 11.92
C LYS A 209 2.27 18.07 11.66
N HIS A 210 2.38 16.74 11.66
CA HIS A 210 1.23 15.83 11.51
C HIS A 210 0.59 15.45 12.84
N LYS A 211 1.20 15.83 13.97
CA LYS A 211 0.61 15.59 15.28
C LYS A 211 -0.80 16.19 15.30
N TRP A 212 -1.78 15.43 15.81
CA TRP A 212 -3.20 15.80 15.85
C TRP A 212 -3.93 15.78 14.50
N LYS A 213 -3.29 15.36 13.42
CA LYS A 213 -3.93 15.15 12.10
C LYS A 213 -4.29 13.69 11.91
N GLU A 214 -5.28 13.43 11.09
CA GLU A 214 -5.79 12.09 10.76
C GLU A 214 -4.81 11.27 9.93
N ASP A 215 -3.81 11.90 9.32
CA ASP A 215 -2.77 11.24 8.54
C ASP A 215 -1.52 10.91 9.37
N TYR A 216 -1.57 11.12 10.69
CA TYR A 216 -0.41 10.93 11.58
C TYR A 216 0.17 9.51 11.49
N ILE A 217 -0.67 8.48 11.56
CA ILE A 217 -0.21 7.09 11.42
C ILE A 217 0.33 6.80 10.02
N TYR A 218 -0.31 7.37 8.98
CA TYR A 218 0.08 7.17 7.59
C TYR A 218 1.44 7.81 7.28
N CYS A 219 1.64 9.06 7.69
CA CYS A 219 2.90 9.78 7.49
C CYS A 219 4.00 9.29 8.43
N GLY A 220 3.65 8.62 9.54
CA GLY A 220 4.59 8.05 10.52
C GLY A 220 5.08 6.64 10.22
N ARG A 221 4.77 6.09 9.05
CA ARG A 221 5.21 4.75 8.60
C ARG A 221 6.73 4.64 8.60
N LYS A 222 7.25 3.57 9.21
CA LYS A 222 8.69 3.29 9.26
C LYS A 222 9.24 2.97 7.88
N ARG A 223 10.55 3.12 7.72
CA ARG A 223 11.25 2.88 6.46
C ARG A 223 11.08 1.46 5.92
N VAL A 224 11.09 0.44 6.78
CA VAL A 224 10.80 -0.95 6.39
C VAL A 224 9.41 -1.12 5.76
N GLU A 225 8.42 -0.31 6.14
CA GLU A 225 7.09 -0.36 5.54
C GLU A 225 7.06 0.23 4.12
N TYR A 226 7.96 1.17 3.80
CA TYR A 226 8.18 1.59 2.42
C TYR A 226 8.73 0.43 1.61
N HIS A 227 9.75 -0.27 2.10
CA HIS A 227 10.35 -1.40 1.40
C HIS A 227 9.36 -2.57 1.22
N LEU A 228 8.56 -2.86 2.25
CA LEU A 228 7.48 -3.86 2.19
C LEU A 228 6.50 -3.53 1.06
N ASN A 229 6.09 -2.26 0.95
CA ASN A 229 5.18 -1.84 -0.12
C ASN A 229 5.84 -1.86 -1.51
N MET A 230 7.13 -1.56 -1.61
CA MET A 230 7.90 -1.64 -2.87
C MET A 230 7.95 -3.09 -3.37
N VAL A 231 8.36 -4.03 -2.52
CA VAL A 231 8.40 -5.46 -2.86
C VAL A 231 6.98 -6.01 -3.07
N GLY A 232 6.04 -5.64 -2.21
CA GLY A 232 4.65 -6.06 -2.33
C GLY A 232 4.00 -5.61 -3.64
N ALA A 233 4.28 -4.39 -4.10
CA ALA A 233 3.80 -3.92 -5.41
C ALA A 233 4.35 -4.77 -6.56
N ASP A 234 5.62 -5.18 -6.51
CA ASP A 234 6.20 -6.05 -7.54
C ASP A 234 5.64 -7.48 -7.47
N ILE A 235 5.47 -8.05 -6.27
CA ILE A 235 4.78 -9.35 -6.06
C ILE A 235 3.38 -9.33 -6.68
N LEU A 236 2.57 -8.31 -6.37
CA LEU A 236 1.20 -8.21 -6.90
C LEU A 236 1.18 -7.99 -8.41
N ASN A 237 2.12 -7.20 -8.94
CA ASN A 237 2.26 -7.03 -10.39
C ASN A 237 2.48 -8.36 -11.10
N ARG A 238 3.41 -9.18 -10.60
CA ARG A 238 3.71 -10.52 -11.14
C ARG A 238 2.51 -11.45 -11.01
N ALA A 239 1.90 -11.52 -9.83
CA ALA A 239 0.76 -12.39 -9.56
C ALA A 239 -0.42 -12.11 -10.49
N TYR A 240 -0.65 -10.84 -10.87
CA TYR A 240 -1.77 -10.45 -11.71
C TYR A 240 -1.40 -10.18 -13.18
N ARG A 241 -0.13 -10.38 -13.56
CA ARG A 241 0.43 -9.98 -14.85
C ARG A 241 -0.34 -10.60 -16.02
N GLU A 242 -0.48 -11.92 -15.99
CA GLU A 242 -1.09 -12.68 -17.08
C GLU A 242 -2.57 -12.34 -17.25
N GLU A 243 -3.30 -12.28 -16.14
CA GLU A 243 -4.70 -11.85 -16.13
C GLU A 243 -4.84 -10.42 -16.66
N PHE A 244 -3.93 -9.50 -16.27
CA PHE A 244 -3.97 -8.11 -16.68
C PHE A 244 -3.81 -7.96 -18.19
N LEU A 245 -2.87 -8.69 -18.79
CA LEU A 245 -2.65 -8.64 -20.23
C LEU A 245 -3.89 -9.05 -21.03
N LYS A 246 -4.61 -10.06 -20.54
CA LYS A 246 -5.84 -10.61 -21.14
C LYS A 246 -7.07 -9.69 -21.03
N THR A 247 -6.99 -8.62 -20.23
CA THR A 247 -8.11 -7.66 -20.10
C THR A 247 -8.38 -6.92 -21.40
N LYS A 248 -9.65 -6.70 -21.71
CA LYS A 248 -10.12 -6.04 -22.94
C LYS A 248 -9.93 -4.52 -22.88
N GLU A 249 -10.17 -3.95 -21.70
CA GLU A 249 -9.99 -2.52 -21.45
C GLU A 249 -8.87 -2.30 -20.44
N LYS A 250 -8.01 -1.30 -20.68
CA LYS A 250 -6.95 -0.91 -19.77
C LYS A 250 -7.10 0.56 -19.39
N ARG A 251 -7.01 0.86 -18.10
CA ARG A 251 -7.18 2.21 -17.54
C ARG A 251 -6.00 2.59 -16.66
N LEU A 252 -5.34 3.69 -16.97
CA LEU A 252 -4.30 4.30 -16.16
C LEU A 252 -4.92 5.32 -15.21
N LEU A 253 -4.80 5.07 -13.90
CA LEU A 253 -5.36 5.91 -12.84
C LEU A 253 -4.25 6.76 -12.23
N LEU A 254 -4.17 8.03 -12.63
CA LEU A 254 -3.15 8.97 -12.19
C LEU A 254 -3.62 9.78 -10.97
N PRO A 255 -2.80 9.93 -9.92
CA PRO A 255 -3.15 10.77 -8.78
C PRO A 255 -3.11 12.25 -9.17
N ALA A 256 -3.91 13.06 -8.47
CA ALA A 256 -3.99 14.48 -8.76
C ALA A 256 -2.65 15.25 -8.61
N CYS A 257 -1.72 14.77 -7.78
CA CYS A 257 -0.40 15.39 -7.60
C CYS A 257 0.49 15.38 -8.85
N MET A 258 0.13 14.65 -9.91
CA MET A 258 0.81 14.71 -11.20
C MET A 258 0.36 15.89 -12.09
N ARG A 259 -0.70 16.61 -11.70
CA ARG A 259 -1.16 17.80 -12.41
C ARG A 259 -0.14 18.93 -12.22
N LEU A 260 0.34 19.50 -13.32
CA LEU A 260 1.34 20.58 -13.30
C LEU A 260 0.85 21.84 -12.59
N ASN A 261 -0.39 22.26 -12.84
CA ASN A 261 -1.00 23.42 -12.21
C ASN A 261 -2.46 23.10 -11.89
N PHE A 262 -2.78 22.98 -10.60
CA PHE A 262 -4.13 22.64 -10.16
C PHE A 262 -5.17 23.70 -10.54
N ASN A 263 -4.82 24.99 -10.43
CA ASN A 263 -5.76 26.09 -10.62
C ASN A 263 -6.08 26.32 -12.10
N ASN A 264 -5.09 26.09 -12.99
CA ASN A 264 -5.26 26.34 -14.43
C ASN A 264 -5.54 25.07 -15.25
N CYS A 265 -5.63 23.91 -14.60
CA CYS A 265 -5.83 22.66 -15.31
C CYS A 265 -7.30 22.49 -15.70
N LYS A 266 -7.57 22.48 -17.01
CA LYS A 266 -8.90 22.32 -17.63
C LYS A 266 -9.43 20.88 -17.61
N ALA A 267 -9.00 20.01 -16.69
CA ALA A 267 -9.48 18.63 -16.65
C ALA A 267 -10.97 18.59 -16.31
N CYS A 268 -11.76 17.80 -17.05
CA CYS A 268 -13.21 17.73 -16.90
C CYS A 268 -13.60 16.51 -16.06
N LYS A 269 -14.52 16.68 -15.11
CA LYS A 269 -15.03 15.57 -14.29
C LYS A 269 -15.94 14.68 -15.13
N THR A 270 -15.76 13.36 -15.00
CA THR A 270 -16.62 12.32 -15.58
C THR A 270 -17.03 11.32 -14.50
N LYS A 271 -17.85 10.33 -14.84
CA LYS A 271 -18.23 9.24 -13.92
C LYS A 271 -17.04 8.41 -13.41
N ASN A 272 -15.99 8.29 -14.22
CA ASN A 272 -14.82 7.43 -13.95
C ASN A 272 -13.64 8.21 -13.32
N GLY A 273 -13.77 9.52 -13.13
CA GLY A 273 -12.67 10.41 -12.71
C GLY A 273 -12.54 11.62 -13.64
N TYR A 274 -11.44 12.36 -13.52
CA TYR A 274 -11.22 13.54 -14.35
C TYR A 274 -10.44 13.18 -15.62
N VAL A 275 -10.86 13.71 -16.77
CA VAL A 275 -10.20 13.49 -18.07
C VAL A 275 -9.40 14.73 -18.47
N CYS A 276 -8.17 14.52 -18.92
CA CYS A 276 -7.27 15.59 -19.32
C CYS A 276 -7.70 16.23 -20.65
N GLN A 277 -7.93 17.54 -20.64
CA GLN A 277 -8.25 18.34 -21.84
C GLN A 277 -7.00 18.92 -22.54
N LYS A 278 -5.82 18.32 -22.30
CA LYS A 278 -4.55 18.65 -22.99
C LYS A 278 -4.14 20.14 -22.93
N CYS A 279 -4.55 20.87 -21.89
CA CYS A 279 -4.38 22.33 -21.78
C CYS A 279 -2.92 22.83 -21.74
N THR A 280 -1.96 21.97 -21.38
CA THR A 280 -0.54 22.35 -21.27
C THR A 280 0.35 21.23 -21.80
N LYS A 281 1.24 21.53 -22.76
CA LYS A 281 2.08 20.54 -23.45
C LYS A 281 3.10 19.85 -22.54
N SER A 282 3.69 20.59 -21.59
CA SER A 282 4.70 20.09 -20.64
C SER A 282 4.11 19.30 -19.47
N CYS A 283 2.79 19.23 -19.32
CA CYS A 283 2.14 18.47 -18.24
C CYS A 283 2.27 16.96 -18.49
N LYS A 284 2.79 16.22 -17.49
CA LYS A 284 2.97 14.77 -17.58
C LYS A 284 1.65 14.01 -17.78
N VAL A 285 0.56 14.48 -17.18
CA VAL A 285 -0.77 13.91 -17.42
C VAL A 285 -1.18 14.03 -18.90
N ASN A 286 -0.87 15.14 -19.58
CA ASN A 286 -1.13 15.29 -21.02
C ASN A 286 -0.28 14.31 -21.83
N MET A 287 1.00 14.16 -21.48
CA MET A 287 1.90 13.18 -22.09
C MET A 287 1.34 11.75 -21.98
N TYR A 288 0.92 11.31 -20.79
CA TYR A 288 0.30 9.99 -20.60
C TYR A 288 -1.04 9.85 -21.32
N THR A 289 -1.85 10.91 -21.39
CA THR A 289 -3.11 10.90 -22.16
C THR A 289 -2.84 10.68 -23.65
N LYS A 290 -1.77 11.26 -24.21
CA LYS A 290 -1.35 11.00 -25.59
C LYS A 290 -0.84 9.58 -25.79
N LEU A 291 -0.07 9.04 -24.84
CA LEU A 291 0.35 7.64 -24.86
C LEU A 291 -0.84 6.69 -24.79
N GLY A 292 -1.86 7.03 -24.01
CA GLY A 292 -3.13 6.30 -23.93
C GLY A 292 -3.82 6.17 -25.29
N GLY A 293 -3.92 7.28 -26.02
CA GLY A 293 -4.44 7.27 -27.39
C GLY A 293 -3.58 6.45 -28.37
N LYS A 294 -2.25 6.46 -28.21
CA LYS A 294 -1.33 5.70 -29.07
C LYS A 294 -1.40 4.19 -28.82
N TYR A 295 -1.58 3.77 -27.58
CA TYR A 295 -1.45 2.38 -27.15
C TYR A 295 -2.75 1.78 -26.60
N ASN A 296 -3.89 2.40 -26.92
CA ASN A 296 -5.24 1.95 -26.60
C ASN A 296 -5.48 1.68 -25.10
N PHE A 297 -5.15 2.67 -24.25
CA PHE A 297 -5.57 2.67 -22.85
C PHE A 297 -6.14 4.03 -22.44
N GLU A 298 -7.13 4.02 -21.54
CA GLU A 298 -7.76 5.24 -21.05
C GLU A 298 -6.96 5.84 -19.90
N VAL A 299 -7.01 7.16 -19.72
CA VAL A 299 -6.32 7.85 -18.63
C VAL A 299 -7.32 8.66 -17.82
N TYR A 300 -7.38 8.37 -16.52
CA TYR A 300 -8.22 9.07 -15.56
C TYR A 300 -7.36 9.66 -14.45
N ILE A 301 -7.67 10.90 -14.08
CA ILE A 301 -7.08 11.55 -12.92
C ILE A 301 -8.00 11.30 -11.72
N ILE A 302 -7.46 10.71 -10.67
CA ILE A 302 -8.15 10.30 -9.45
C ILE A 302 -7.63 11.15 -8.27
N PRO A 303 -8.39 12.14 -7.78
CA PRO A 303 -7.94 13.00 -6.68
C PRO A 303 -7.88 12.30 -5.32
N HIS A 304 -8.78 11.34 -5.09
CA HIS A 304 -8.90 10.62 -3.84
C HIS A 304 -9.17 9.13 -4.10
N GLU A 305 -8.66 8.25 -3.25
CA GLU A 305 -8.89 6.80 -3.36
C GLU A 305 -10.39 6.44 -3.37
N SER A 306 -11.22 7.19 -2.63
CA SER A 306 -12.68 7.02 -2.64
C SER A 306 -13.35 7.30 -3.98
N SER A 307 -12.66 7.99 -4.89
CA SER A 307 -13.12 8.28 -6.25
C SER A 307 -12.49 7.38 -7.32
N ALA A 308 -11.58 6.48 -6.93
CA ALA A 308 -10.90 5.57 -7.84
C ALA A 308 -11.82 4.46 -8.40
N PHE A 309 -12.87 4.12 -7.66
CA PHE A 309 -13.74 3.01 -7.98
C PHE A 309 -15.19 3.48 -8.11
N VAL A 310 -15.79 3.21 -9.28
CA VAL A 310 -17.23 3.38 -9.48
C VAL A 310 -17.95 2.33 -8.64
N LYS A 311 -19.11 2.68 -8.04
CA LYS A 311 -19.91 1.75 -7.21
C LYS A 311 -20.57 0.62 -8.01
N GLU A 312 -20.42 0.60 -9.32
CA GLU A 312 -21.01 -0.39 -10.20
C GLU A 312 -20.21 -1.70 -10.17
N LYS A 313 -20.92 -2.84 -10.18
CA LYS A 313 -20.27 -4.15 -10.32
C LYS A 313 -19.66 -4.23 -11.72
N ILE A 314 -18.33 -4.32 -11.77
CA ILE A 314 -17.61 -4.50 -13.02
C ILE A 314 -17.49 -6.00 -13.29
N LYS A 315 -17.67 -6.38 -14.55
CA LYS A 315 -17.50 -7.78 -14.96
C LYS A 315 -16.05 -8.16 -14.71
N LYS A 316 -15.85 -9.21 -13.91
CA LYS A 316 -14.53 -9.71 -13.54
C LYS A 316 -13.71 -10.02 -14.79
N ASP A 317 -12.41 -9.69 -14.74
CA ASP A 317 -11.41 -9.93 -15.80
C ASP A 317 -11.62 -9.12 -17.10
N TYR A 318 -12.57 -8.18 -17.11
CA TYR A 318 -12.86 -7.34 -18.28
C TYR A 318 -11.97 -6.09 -18.34
N THR A 319 -11.73 -5.45 -17.19
CA THR A 319 -10.99 -4.18 -17.08
C THR A 319 -9.73 -4.34 -16.25
N GLY A 320 -8.58 -4.09 -16.88
CA GLY A 320 -7.30 -3.93 -16.22
C GLY A 320 -7.13 -2.48 -15.75
N ILE A 321 -6.63 -2.29 -14.54
CA ILE A 321 -6.27 -0.96 -14.04
C ILE A 321 -4.79 -0.88 -13.72
N ILE A 322 -4.18 0.25 -14.06
CA ILE A 322 -2.82 0.61 -13.67
C ILE A 322 -3.00 1.71 -12.62
N GLY A 323 -2.95 1.31 -11.35
CA GLY A 323 -3.02 2.22 -10.22
C GLY A 323 -1.68 2.91 -10.01
N VAL A 324 -1.68 4.24 -9.93
CA VAL A 324 -0.50 5.04 -9.61
C VAL A 324 -0.66 5.66 -8.24
N ALA A 325 0.29 5.42 -7.32
CA ALA A 325 0.25 6.00 -5.98
C ALA A 325 1.65 6.16 -5.37
N CYS A 326 1.69 6.81 -4.19
CA CYS A 326 2.87 6.77 -3.34
C CYS A 326 3.11 5.34 -2.83
N VAL A 327 4.36 5.03 -2.50
CA VAL A 327 4.79 3.73 -1.97
C VAL A 327 3.81 3.15 -0.94
N LEU A 328 3.49 3.89 0.11
CA LEU A 328 2.71 3.39 1.25
C LEU A 328 1.24 3.02 0.99
N ASN A 329 0.66 3.35 -0.18
CA ASN A 329 -0.77 3.12 -0.45
C ASN A 329 -1.03 2.04 -1.50
N LEU A 330 0.00 1.59 -2.20
CA LEU A 330 -0.20 0.95 -3.49
C LEU A 330 -0.69 -0.51 -3.38
N ILE A 331 -0.21 -1.26 -2.38
CA ILE A 331 -0.64 -2.66 -2.18
C ILE A 331 -2.09 -2.75 -1.72
N SER A 332 -2.50 -1.89 -0.78
CA SER A 332 -3.86 -1.79 -0.28
C SER A 332 -4.83 -1.43 -1.41
N GLY A 333 -4.47 -0.45 -2.24
CA GLY A 333 -5.24 -0.07 -3.43
C GLY A 333 -5.37 -1.21 -4.45
N GLY A 334 -4.29 -1.95 -4.70
CA GLY A 334 -4.29 -3.11 -5.61
C GLY A 334 -5.22 -4.23 -5.12
N TRP A 335 -5.13 -4.60 -3.85
CA TRP A 335 -6.02 -5.59 -3.25
C TRP A 335 -7.49 -5.19 -3.29
N LYS A 336 -7.80 -3.94 -2.96
CA LYS A 336 -9.16 -3.40 -3.04
C LYS A 336 -9.69 -3.45 -4.47
N ALA A 337 -8.88 -3.09 -5.46
CA ALA A 337 -9.26 -3.19 -6.87
C ALA A 337 -9.57 -4.64 -7.29
N LYS A 338 -8.76 -5.60 -6.85
CA LYS A 338 -8.99 -7.02 -7.14
C LYS A 338 -10.31 -7.53 -6.54
N GLU A 339 -10.64 -7.14 -5.32
CA GLU A 339 -11.93 -7.45 -4.68
C GLU A 339 -13.13 -6.88 -5.46
N LEU A 340 -12.96 -5.72 -6.08
CA LEU A 340 -13.98 -5.05 -6.90
C LEU A 340 -14.11 -5.62 -8.33
N GLY A 341 -13.31 -6.64 -8.67
CA GLY A 341 -13.37 -7.34 -9.96
C GLY A 341 -12.42 -6.80 -11.04
N PHE A 342 -11.60 -5.80 -10.73
CA PHE A 342 -10.55 -5.34 -11.63
C PHE A 342 -9.33 -6.24 -11.59
N ILE A 343 -8.47 -6.13 -12.62
CA ILE A 343 -7.13 -6.72 -12.61
C ILE A 343 -6.11 -5.61 -12.44
N PRO A 344 -5.50 -5.45 -11.25
CA PRO A 344 -4.65 -4.31 -10.97
C PRO A 344 -3.19 -4.56 -11.37
N GLN A 345 -2.53 -3.47 -11.74
CA GLN A 345 -1.09 -3.31 -11.79
C GLN A 345 -0.74 -2.05 -10.98
N CYS A 346 0.29 -2.19 -10.16
CA CYS A 346 0.78 -1.24 -9.19
C CYS A 346 2.00 -0.51 -9.78
N VAL A 347 1.86 0.77 -10.12
CA VAL A 347 2.97 1.64 -10.53
C VAL A 347 3.23 2.69 -9.46
N LEU A 348 4.49 2.81 -9.05
CA LEU A 348 4.90 3.78 -8.04
C LEU A 348 5.18 5.13 -8.68
N LEU A 349 4.77 6.18 -7.98
CA LEU A 349 5.27 7.54 -8.23
C LEU A 349 6.77 7.58 -7.98
N ASP A 350 7.50 8.38 -8.77
CA ASP A 350 8.95 8.52 -8.58
C ASP A 350 9.31 9.19 -7.26
N TYR A 351 8.42 10.01 -6.69
CA TYR A 351 8.55 10.60 -5.35
C TYR A 351 7.20 11.12 -4.86
N CYS A 352 7.07 11.31 -3.55
CA CYS A 352 5.89 11.90 -2.93
C CYS A 352 5.87 13.43 -3.06
N GLY A 353 4.67 14.01 -3.12
CA GLY A 353 4.53 15.47 -3.28
C GLY A 353 3.10 16.00 -3.19
N CYS A 354 2.14 15.23 -2.69
CA CYS A 354 0.78 15.74 -2.57
C CYS A 354 0.65 16.79 -1.46
N LYS A 355 -0.23 17.77 -1.67
CA LYS A 355 -0.51 18.84 -0.70
C LYS A 355 -1.04 18.35 0.63
N ASN A 356 -1.82 17.28 0.58
CA ASN A 356 -2.55 16.81 1.74
C ASN A 356 -1.64 16.11 2.76
N HIS A 357 -0.57 15.42 2.31
CA HIS A 357 0.23 14.58 3.19
C HIS A 357 1.72 14.95 3.24
N TRP A 358 2.27 15.60 2.19
CA TRP A 358 3.73 15.67 2.05
C TRP A 358 4.28 17.09 1.97
N HIS A 359 3.67 17.99 1.19
CA HIS A 359 4.26 19.31 0.93
C HIS A 359 3.21 20.41 0.87
N GLU A 360 3.40 21.51 1.60
CA GLU A 360 2.41 22.60 1.73
C GLU A 360 1.93 23.16 0.37
N LYS A 361 2.86 23.32 -0.59
CA LYS A 361 2.55 23.80 -1.96
C LYS A 361 2.35 22.68 -2.97
N GLY A 362 2.60 21.44 -2.58
CA GLY A 362 2.69 20.28 -3.46
C GLY A 362 3.95 20.29 -4.33
N ILE A 363 4.42 19.11 -4.71
CA ILE A 363 5.50 18.90 -5.66
C ILE A 363 4.95 18.02 -6.77
N VAL A 364 5.00 18.51 -8.00
CA VAL A 364 4.54 17.76 -9.17
C VAL A 364 5.43 16.55 -9.34
N THR A 365 4.83 15.37 -9.34
CA THR A 365 5.51 14.08 -9.44
C THR A 365 5.30 13.43 -10.82
N ASP A 366 6.01 12.32 -11.07
CA ASP A 366 5.95 11.56 -12.32
C ASP A 366 5.97 10.05 -12.02
N ILE A 367 5.87 9.25 -13.08
CA ILE A 367 6.10 7.81 -13.07
C ILE A 367 7.13 7.46 -14.13
N ASN A 368 7.65 6.24 -14.05
CA ASN A 368 8.48 5.67 -15.09
C ASN A 368 7.68 5.29 -16.34
N SER A 369 7.95 5.96 -17.46
CA SER A 369 7.27 5.65 -18.72
C SER A 369 7.64 4.28 -19.30
N ASP A 370 8.88 3.83 -19.11
CA ASP A 370 9.32 2.52 -19.61
C ASP A 370 8.62 1.40 -18.85
N ARG A 371 8.48 1.53 -17.52
CA ARG A 371 7.70 0.59 -16.71
C ARG A 371 6.23 0.59 -17.10
N LEU A 372 5.62 1.75 -17.36
CA LEU A 372 4.24 1.84 -17.81
C LEU A 372 4.03 1.06 -19.12
N LEU A 373 4.92 1.25 -20.10
CA LEU A 373 4.84 0.57 -21.40
C LEU A 373 5.05 -0.94 -21.25
N TYR A 374 6.03 -1.37 -20.44
CA TYR A 374 6.22 -2.77 -20.08
C TYR A 374 4.93 -3.39 -19.49
N ILE A 375 4.30 -2.71 -18.53
CA ILE A 375 3.04 -3.18 -17.91
C ILE A 375 1.92 -3.30 -18.94
N ILE A 376 1.83 -2.40 -19.91
CA ILE A 376 0.81 -2.49 -20.96
C ILE A 376 1.08 -3.65 -21.93
N GLY A 377 2.30 -4.19 -21.96
CA GLY A 377 2.70 -5.29 -22.84
C GLY A 377 3.47 -4.82 -24.07
N ILE A 378 4.00 -3.59 -24.05
CA ILE A 378 4.82 -3.04 -25.12
C ILE A 378 6.28 -3.28 -24.77
N GLN A 379 6.94 -4.12 -25.56
CA GLN A 379 8.39 -4.26 -25.52
C GLN A 379 9.00 -3.15 -26.38
N LYS A 380 10.04 -2.50 -25.87
CA LYS A 380 10.83 -1.49 -26.57
C LYS A 380 12.07 -2.12 -27.17
#